data_AF-A0A1B7MIP0-F1
#
_entry.id   AF-A0A1B7MIP0-F1
#
_cell.length_a   1.000
_cell.length_b   1.000
_cell.length_c   1.000
_cell.angle_alpha   90.00
_cell.angle_beta   90.00
_cell.angle_gamma   90.00
#
_symmetry.space_group_name_H-M   'P 1'
#
loop_
_entity.id
_entity.type
_entity.pdbx_description
1 polymer ?
#
loop_
_entity_poly.entity_id
_entity_poly.type
_entity_poly.pdbx_seq_one_letter_code
_entity_poly.pdbx_strand_id
1 'polypeptide(L)' 'MTDLALKPKLLEEYKLDPGAVVESAEELSDVEKFALKVASSGAAYISMTATESDIANGRKLTEDEIATAEGPL' A
#
# COMPACT_ATOMS: atom_id res chain seq x y z
N MET A 1 1.82 7.59 -0.87
CA MET A 1 0.83 7.94 -1.92
C MET A 1 1.01 9.35 -2.49
N THR A 2 1.07 10.41 -1.67
CA THR A 2 1.19 11.81 -2.16
C THR A 2 2.34 12.01 -3.15
N ASP A 3 3.51 11.47 -2.85
CA ASP A 3 4.68 11.59 -3.74
C ASP A 3 4.47 10.93 -5.11
N LEU A 4 3.81 9.76 -5.17
CA LEU A 4 3.45 9.12 -6.43
C LEU A 4 2.48 9.97 -7.26
N ALA A 5 1.63 10.76 -6.61
CA ALA A 5 0.71 11.67 -7.30
C ALA A 5 1.38 12.96 -7.78
N LEU A 6 2.36 13.47 -7.03
CA LEU A 6 2.97 14.79 -7.27
C LEU A 6 4.29 14.73 -8.05
N LYS A 7 4.96 13.57 -8.12
CA LYS A 7 6.26 13.39 -8.76
C LYS A 7 6.14 12.43 -9.96
N PRO A 8 5.90 12.93 -11.19
CA PRO A 8 5.69 12.07 -12.36
C PRO A 8 6.81 11.07 -12.63
N LYS A 9 8.07 11.47 -12.43
CA LYS A 9 9.23 10.56 -12.58
C LYS A 9 9.19 9.40 -11.59
N LEU A 10 8.86 9.67 -10.33
CA LEU A 10 8.73 8.63 -9.32
C LEU A 10 7.58 7.68 -9.65
N LEU A 11 6.48 8.19 -10.21
CA LEU A 11 5.37 7.36 -10.68
C LEU A 11 5.78 6.47 -11.86
N GLU A 12 6.58 6.97 -12.80
CA GLU A 12 7.12 6.18 -13.91
C GLU A 12 8.03 5.05 -13.40
N GLU A 13 8.93 5.37 -12.47
CA GLU A 13 9.80 4.38 -11.81
C GLU A 13 8.99 3.32 -11.05
N TYR A 14 7.98 3.75 -10.29
CA TYR A 14 7.11 2.87 -9.53
C TYR A 14 6.29 1.95 -10.44
N LYS A 15 5.84 2.42 -11.60
CA LYS A 15 5.13 1.58 -12.57
C LYS A 15 6.04 0.53 -13.23
N LEU A 16 7.33 0.82 -13.33
CA LEU A 16 8.32 -0.10 -13.90
C LEU A 16 8.72 -1.18 -12.90
N ASP A 17 9.01 -0.78 -11.66
CA ASP A 17 9.37 -1.69 -10.57
C ASP A 17 8.88 -1.12 -9.23
N PRO A 18 7.65 -1.48 -8.80
CA PRO A 18 7.13 -1.07 -7.50
C PRO A 18 8.02 -1.53 -6.35
N GLY A 19 8.64 -2.71 -6.47
CA GLY A 19 9.50 -3.29 -5.45
C GLY A 19 10.73 -2.45 -5.17
N ALA A 20 11.47 -2.06 -6.21
CA ALA A 20 12.66 -1.23 -6.07
C ALA A 20 12.34 0.13 -5.44
N VAL A 21 11.26 0.78 -5.86
CA VAL A 21 10.85 2.09 -5.32
C VAL A 21 10.43 1.96 -3.85
N VAL A 22 9.60 0.98 -3.52
CA VAL A 22 9.06 0.79 -2.17
C VAL A 22 10.14 0.38 -1.17
N GLU A 23 11.10 -0.45 -1.57
CA GLU A 23 12.17 -0.88 -0.66
C GLU A 23 13.07 0.28 -0.21
N SER A 24 13.22 1.30 -1.04
CA SER A 24 13.97 2.51 -0.70
C SER A 24 13.26 3.47 0.27
N ALA A 25 11.98 3.23 0.58
CA ALA A 25 11.22 4.05 1.52
C ALA A 25 11.40 3.55 2.97
N GLU A 26 12.27 4.22 3.73
CA GLU A 26 12.65 3.81 5.10
C GLU A 26 11.52 4.00 6.13
N GLU A 27 10.62 4.96 5.92
CA GLU A 27 9.55 5.30 6.88
C GLU A 27 8.32 4.39 6.78
N LEU A 28 8.26 3.49 5.78
CA LEU A 28 7.14 2.58 5.61
C LEU A 28 7.31 1.33 6.46
N SER A 29 6.22 0.91 7.11
CA SER A 29 6.15 -0.39 7.75
C SER A 29 6.16 -1.53 6.71
N ASP A 30 6.51 -2.74 7.15
CA ASP A 30 6.54 -3.92 6.27
C ASP A 30 5.19 -4.19 5.59
N VAL A 31 4.08 -3.94 6.30
CA VAL A 31 2.71 -4.10 5.78
C VAL A 31 2.41 -3.07 4.69
N GLU A 32 2.80 -1.80 4.90
CA GLU A 32 2.63 -0.75 3.88
C GLU A 32 3.51 -1.00 2.66
N LYS A 33 4.74 -1.50 2.88
CA LYS A 33 5.63 -1.92 1.79
C LYS A 33 5.02 -3.06 0.99
N PHE A 34 4.47 -4.08 1.66
CA PHE A 34 3.79 -5.17 0.98
C PHE A 34 2.61 -4.66 0.12
N ALA A 35 1.74 -3.83 0.69
CA ALA A 35 0.58 -3.28 -0.02
C ALA A 35 0.95 -2.46 -1.25
N LEU A 36 2.00 -1.62 -1.17
CA LEU A 36 2.46 -0.87 -2.33
C LEU A 36 3.09 -1.78 -3.40
N LYS A 37 3.80 -2.85 -3.02
CA LYS A 37 4.32 -3.82 -4.00
C LYS A 37 3.23 -4.56 -4.77
N VAL A 38 2.09 -4.84 -4.13
CA VAL A 38 0.92 -5.43 -4.80
C VAL A 38 0.37 -4.49 -5.88
N ALA A 39 0.52 -3.18 -5.70
CA ALA A 39 0.17 -2.15 -6.68
C ALA A 39 -1.28 -2.23 -7.22
N SER A 40 -2.22 -2.63 -6.36
CA SER A 40 -3.66 -2.69 -6.67
C SER A 40 -4.44 -1.62 -5.90
N SER A 41 -5.57 -1.18 -6.47
CA SER A 41 -6.48 -0.23 -5.79
C SER A 41 -7.05 -0.82 -4.50
N GLY A 42 -7.32 -2.12 -4.48
CA GLY A 42 -7.79 -2.83 -3.29
C GLY A 42 -6.75 -2.88 -2.17
N ALA A 43 -5.49 -3.18 -2.49
CA ALA A 43 -4.39 -3.16 -1.52
C ALA A 43 -4.21 -1.75 -0.93
N ALA A 44 -4.22 -0.71 -1.77
CA ALA A 44 -4.17 0.67 -1.29
C ALA A 44 -5.38 1.02 -0.43
N TYR A 45 -6.59 0.63 -0.84
CA TYR A 45 -7.82 0.92 -0.12
C TYR A 45 -7.86 0.27 1.26
N ILE A 46 -7.60 -1.04 1.35
CA ILE A 46 -7.67 -1.76 2.63
C ILE A 46 -6.58 -1.29 3.59
N SER A 47 -5.37 -0.99 3.11
CA SER A 47 -4.28 -0.47 3.95
C SER A 47 -4.53 0.94 4.47
N MET A 48 -5.31 1.74 3.74
CA MET A 48 -5.64 3.12 4.13
C MET A 48 -6.96 3.20 4.92
N THR A 49 -7.66 2.08 5.09
CA THR A 49 -8.99 2.04 5.73
C THR A 49 -8.97 1.11 6.93
N ALA A 50 -8.75 1.66 8.12
CA ALA A 50 -8.97 0.95 9.37
C ALA A 50 -10.38 1.27 9.91
N THR A 51 -11.15 0.25 10.28
CA THR A 51 -12.43 0.45 10.97
C THR A 51 -12.21 0.77 12.45
N GLU A 52 -13.19 1.38 13.11
CA GLU A 52 -13.13 1.62 14.57
C GLU A 52 -12.89 0.34 15.36
N SER A 53 -13.48 -0.78 14.91
CA SER A 53 -13.26 -2.09 15.50
C SER A 53 -11.84 -2.60 15.29
N ASP A 54 -11.24 -2.37 14.12
CA ASP A 54 -9.85 -2.75 13.85
C ASP A 54 -8.89 -2.02 14.79
N ILE A 55 -9.12 -0.73 15.01
CA ILE A 55 -8.33 0.10 15.92
C ILE A 55 -8.52 -0.37 17.37
N ALA A 56 -9.77 -0.57 17.80
CA ALA A 56 -10.09 -0.99 19.17
C ALA A 56 -9.48 -2.36 19.53
N ASN A 57 -9.37 -3.26 18.56
CA ASN A 57 -8.83 -4.60 18.75
C ASN A 57 -7.33 -4.73 18.39
N GLY A 58 -6.68 -3.63 17.96
CA GLY A 58 -5.29 -3.67 17.51
C GLY A 58 -5.06 -4.63 16.33
N ARG A 59 -6.07 -4.79 15.46
CA ARG A 59 -5.99 -5.67 14.29
C ARG A 59 -4.86 -5.20 13.39
N LYS A 60 -4.12 -6.16 12.83
CA LYS A 60 -3.15 -5.94 11.76
C LYS A 60 -3.63 -6.67 10.52
N LEU A 61 -3.47 -6.04 9.36
CA LEU A 61 -3.75 -6.66 8.07
C LEU A 61 -2.71 -7.75 7.76
N THR A 62 -3.20 -8.87 7.24
CA THR A 62 -2.36 -9.94 6.70
C THR A 62 -2.05 -9.71 5.23
N GLU A 63 -0.97 -10.31 4.74
CA GLU A 63 -0.60 -10.26 3.33
C GLU A 63 -1.70 -10.82 2.42
N ASP A 64 -2.37 -11.90 2.84
CA ASP A 64 -3.49 -12.51 2.10
C ASP A 64 -4.68 -11.55 1.96
N GLU A 65 -5.06 -10.87 3.04
CA GLU A 65 -6.12 -9.86 3.01
C GLU A 65 -5.78 -8.71 2.06
N ILE A 66 -4.52 -8.29 2.02
CA ILE A 66 -4.05 -7.22 1.12
C ILE A 66 -4.03 -7.71 -0.34
N ALA A 67 -3.53 -8.91 -0.58
CA ALA A 67 -3.38 -9.48 -1.93
C ALA A 67 -4.73 -9.75 -2.60
N THR A 68 -5.75 -10.06 -1.81
CA THR A 68 -7.11 -10.39 -2.27
C THR A 68 -8.11 -9.25 -2.15
N ALA A 69 -7.69 -8.09 -1.63
CA ALA A 69 -8.58 -6.95 -1.44
C ALA A 69 -9.11 -6.42 -2.78
N GLU A 70 -10.42 -6.17 -2.82
CA GLU A 70 -11.08 -5.42 -3.88
C GLU A 70 -11.25 -3.97 -3.45
N GLY A 71 -10.87 -3.04 -4.32
CA GLY A 71 -10.99 -1.60 -4.09
C GLY A 71 -12.01 -0.96 -5.03
N PRO A 72 -12.47 0.26 -4.74
CA PRO A 72 -13.28 1.03 -5.68
C PRO A 72 -12.52 1.19 -7.02
N LEU A 73 -13.28 1.09 -8.11
CA LEU A 73 -12.82 1.24 -9.50
C LEU A 73 -12.42 2.68 -9.82
#